data_AF-A0A955CUZ8-F1
#
_entry.id   AF-A0A955CUZ8-F1
#
_cell.length_a   1.000
_cell.length_b   1.000
_cell.length_c   1.000
_cell.angle_alpha   90.00
_cell.angle_beta   90.00
_cell.angle_gamma   90.00
#
_symmetry.space_group_name_H-M   'P 1'
#
loop_
_entity.id
_entity.type
_entity.pdbx_description
1 polymer ?
#
loop_
_entity_poly.entity_id
_entity_poly.type
_entity_poly.pdbx_seq_one_letter_code
_entity_poly.pdbx_strand_id
1 'polypeptide(L)'
;MNQHRLNLIVLCFFAALLALLTGCAVSREQQLARKADRIETKLVNAQTQALELPVDSTQRAKQLEHLEQLRTWLSAANISRGQIQHFTSIASIRTLAYDILEEAYDTIEWNIPLLPSDPIRRMPSGLSADGSLQLGTGQFIAAPHKNQSSGYIPPTITPAH
;
A
#
# COMPACT_ATOMS: atom_id res chain seq x y z
N MET A 1 -11.22 56.88 -14.07
CA MET A 1 -11.37 55.42 -13.83
C MET A 1 -10.67 55.13 -12.51
N ASN A 2 -11.43 54.81 -11.47
CA ASN A 2 -11.01 55.02 -10.08
C ASN A 2 -9.99 53.96 -9.62
N GLN A 3 -8.83 54.41 -9.14
CA GLN A 3 -7.73 53.59 -8.62
C GLN A 3 -8.19 52.48 -7.65
N HIS A 4 -9.23 52.76 -6.86
CA HIS A 4 -9.84 51.82 -5.92
C HIS A 4 -10.46 50.58 -6.59
N ARG A 5 -11.00 50.71 -7.81
CA ARG A 5 -11.58 49.56 -8.55
C ARG A 5 -10.49 48.65 -9.12
N LEU A 6 -9.36 49.22 -9.53
CA LEU A 6 -8.22 48.45 -10.02
C LEU A 6 -7.57 47.63 -8.88
N ASN A 7 -7.39 48.25 -7.71
CA ASN A 7 -6.83 47.58 -6.53
C ASN A 7 -7.72 46.43 -6.04
N LEU A 8 -9.05 46.59 -6.07
CA LEU A 8 -9.98 45.52 -5.68
C LEU A 8 -9.88 44.30 -6.61
N ILE A 9 -9.81 44.53 -7.93
CA ILE A 9 -9.72 43.45 -8.93
C ILE A 9 -8.42 42.67 -8.78
N VAL A 10 -7.29 43.36 -8.61
CA VAL A 10 -5.97 42.72 -8.42
C VAL A 10 -5.95 41.87 -7.14
N LEU A 11 -6.56 42.36 -6.06
CA LEU A 11 -6.60 41.65 -4.77
C LEU A 11 -7.49 40.40 -4.83
N CYS A 12 -8.64 40.46 -5.51
CA CYS A 12 -9.47 39.28 -5.78
C CYS A 12 -8.76 38.25 -6.65
N PHE A 13 -8.03 38.69 -7.69
CA PHE A 13 -7.29 37.78 -8.56
C PHE A 13 -6.15 37.06 -7.80
N PHE A 14 -5.44 37.78 -6.92
CA PHE A 14 -4.37 37.21 -6.11
C PHE A 14 -4.91 36.23 -5.04
N ALA A 15 -6.04 36.55 -4.41
CA ALA A 15 -6.69 35.64 -3.46
C ALA A 15 -7.22 34.36 -4.13
N ALA A 16 -7.81 34.47 -5.33
CA ALA A 16 -8.24 33.31 -6.11
C ALA A 16 -7.04 32.46 -6.57
N LEU A 17 -5.92 33.09 -6.95
CA LEU A 17 -4.70 32.40 -7.32
C LEU A 17 -4.07 31.65 -6.13
N LEU A 18 -4.05 32.24 -4.94
CA LEU A 18 -3.60 31.56 -3.72
C LEU A 18 -4.50 30.37 -3.35
N ALA A 19 -5.82 30.48 -3.51
CA ALA A 19 -6.76 29.39 -3.24
C ALA A 19 -6.61 28.21 -4.22
N LEU A 20 -6.18 28.47 -5.46
CA LEU A 20 -5.87 27.43 -6.44
C LEU A 20 -4.51 26.76 -6.19
N LEU A 21 -3.58 27.46 -5.53
CA LEU A 21 -2.26 26.92 -5.17
C LEU A 21 -2.26 26.12 -3.86
N THR A 22 -3.29 26.25 -3.02
CA THR A 22 -3.54 25.33 -1.91
C THR A 22 -4.18 24.05 -2.43
N GLY A 23 -3.38 23.21 -3.11
CA GLY A 23 -3.81 21.88 -3.53
C GLY A 23 -4.33 21.09 -2.32
N CYS A 24 -5.45 20.39 -2.49
CA CYS A 24 -6.05 19.57 -1.43
C CYS A 24 -5.02 18.56 -0.93
N ALA A 25 -4.40 18.83 0.22
CA ALA A 25 -3.48 17.91 0.86
C ALA A 25 -4.28 16.66 1.25
N VAL A 26 -4.11 15.57 0.50
CA VAL A 26 -4.78 14.31 0.76
C VAL A 26 -4.17 13.69 2.00
N SER A 27 -4.98 13.46 3.03
CA SER A 27 -4.50 12.85 4.27
C SER A 27 -3.97 11.44 4.00
N ARG A 28 -2.99 10.98 4.80
CA ARG A 28 -2.45 9.60 4.69
C ARG A 28 -3.56 8.54 4.76
N GLU A 29 -4.55 8.76 5.60
CA GLU A 29 -5.73 7.91 5.70
C GLU A 29 -6.51 7.83 4.38
N GLN A 30 -6.75 8.98 3.73
CA GLN A 30 -7.41 9.02 2.42
C GLN A 30 -6.56 8.35 1.33
N GLN A 31 -5.23 8.46 1.39
CA GLN A 31 -4.34 7.77 0.47
C GLN A 31 -4.45 6.25 0.62
N LEU A 32 -4.43 5.75 1.86
CA LEU A 32 -4.64 4.33 2.17
C LEU A 32 -6.04 3.87 1.77
N ALA A 33 -7.05 4.72 1.87
CA ALA A 33 -8.39 4.42 1.36
C ALA A 33 -8.45 4.21 -0.14
N ARG A 34 -7.90 5.15 -0.90
CA ARG A 34 -7.82 4.97 -2.35
C ARG A 34 -6.99 3.74 -2.73
N LYS A 35 -5.99 3.38 -1.93
CA LYS A 35 -5.19 2.16 -2.15
C LYS A 35 -6.01 0.91 -1.91
N ALA A 36 -6.73 0.82 -0.80
CA ALA A 36 -7.65 -0.28 -0.51
C ALA A 36 -8.68 -0.50 -1.63
N ASP A 37 -9.30 0.58 -2.13
CA ASP A 37 -10.29 0.49 -3.22
C ASP A 37 -9.70 -0.08 -4.52
N ARG A 38 -8.47 0.32 -4.86
CA ARG A 38 -7.74 -0.23 -6.02
C ARG A 38 -7.44 -1.71 -5.85
N ILE A 39 -7.01 -2.11 -4.66
CA ILE A 39 -6.70 -3.52 -4.34
C ILE A 39 -7.97 -4.36 -4.43
N GLU A 40 -9.10 -3.91 -3.87
CA GLU A 40 -10.38 -4.62 -3.97
C GLU A 40 -10.79 -4.80 -5.43
N THR A 41 -10.66 -3.75 -6.25
CA THR A 41 -10.94 -3.82 -7.70
C THR A 41 -10.07 -4.88 -8.38
N LYS A 42 -8.77 -4.92 -8.06
CA LYS A 42 -7.85 -5.93 -8.61
C LYS A 42 -8.21 -7.35 -8.15
N LEU A 43 -8.59 -7.53 -6.89
CA LEU A 43 -9.01 -8.84 -6.35
C LEU A 43 -10.29 -9.34 -7.01
N VAL A 44 -11.28 -8.46 -7.21
CA VAL A 44 -12.51 -8.81 -7.94
C VAL A 44 -12.19 -9.24 -9.36
N ASN A 45 -11.36 -8.46 -10.08
CA ASN A 45 -10.97 -8.81 -11.44
C ASN A 45 -10.21 -10.14 -11.51
N ALA A 46 -9.28 -10.38 -10.59
CA ALA A 46 -8.56 -11.65 -10.51
C ALA A 46 -9.48 -12.83 -10.17
N GLN A 47 -10.48 -12.63 -9.32
CA GLN A 47 -11.50 -13.63 -9.02
C GLN A 47 -12.33 -13.94 -10.26
N THR A 48 -12.75 -12.92 -11.01
CA THR A 48 -13.47 -13.11 -12.28
C THR A 48 -12.64 -13.93 -13.26
N GLN A 49 -11.36 -13.62 -13.44
CA GLN A 49 -10.45 -14.38 -14.30
C GLN A 49 -10.27 -15.84 -13.83
N ALA A 50 -10.12 -16.05 -12.53
CA ALA A 50 -10.00 -17.40 -11.97
C ALA A 50 -11.28 -18.23 -12.20
N LEU A 51 -12.45 -17.60 -12.24
CA LEU A 51 -13.72 -18.27 -12.54
C LEU A 51 -13.88 -18.69 -14.00
N GLU A 52 -13.14 -18.07 -14.93
CA GLU A 52 -13.08 -18.46 -16.35
C GLU A 52 -12.32 -19.78 -16.56
N LEU A 53 -11.50 -20.21 -15.58
CA LEU A 53 -10.82 -21.49 -15.63
C LEU A 53 -11.81 -22.67 -15.51
N PRO A 54 -11.46 -23.85 -16.09
CA PRO A 54 -12.29 -25.05 -15.98
C PRO A 54 -12.65 -25.38 -14.53
N VAL A 55 -13.92 -25.71 -14.30
CA VAL A 55 -14.48 -25.96 -12.96
C VAL A 55 -13.68 -27.03 -12.20
N ASP A 56 -13.27 -28.10 -12.88
CA ASP A 56 -12.56 -29.23 -12.27
C ASP A 56 -11.03 -29.03 -12.20
N SER A 57 -10.53 -27.85 -12.58
CA SER A 57 -9.10 -27.58 -12.51
C SER A 57 -8.64 -27.36 -11.07
N THR A 58 -7.68 -28.15 -10.61
CA THR A 58 -7.00 -27.94 -9.31
C THR A 58 -6.40 -26.54 -9.20
N GLN A 59 -5.99 -25.96 -10.34
CA GLN A 59 -5.47 -24.60 -10.42
C GLN A 59 -6.51 -23.56 -10.05
N ARG A 60 -7.75 -23.68 -10.54
CA ARG A 60 -8.85 -22.77 -10.17
C ARG A 60 -9.12 -22.78 -8.68
N ALA A 61 -9.23 -23.97 -8.07
CA ALA A 61 -9.49 -24.10 -6.64
C ALA A 61 -8.41 -23.39 -5.81
N LYS A 62 -7.13 -23.64 -6.12
CA LYS A 62 -5.99 -22.99 -5.45
C LYS A 62 -5.96 -21.47 -5.64
N GLN A 63 -6.26 -20.98 -6.85
CA GLN A 63 -6.30 -19.54 -7.10
C GLN A 63 -7.44 -18.87 -6.32
N LEU A 64 -8.62 -19.47 -6.29
CA LEU A 64 -9.76 -18.92 -5.55
C LEU A 64 -9.51 -18.92 -4.03
N GLU A 65 -8.94 -19.99 -3.48
CA GLU A 65 -8.55 -20.06 -2.07
C GLU A 65 -7.53 -18.97 -1.70
N HIS A 66 -6.51 -18.77 -2.54
CA HIS A 66 -5.52 -17.70 -2.35
C HIS A 66 -6.16 -16.30 -2.41
N LEU A 67 -7.04 -16.05 -3.38
CA LEU A 67 -7.74 -14.77 -3.50
C LEU A 67 -8.68 -14.51 -2.31
N GLU A 68 -9.32 -15.55 -1.77
CA GLU A 68 -10.12 -15.46 -0.54
C GLU A 68 -9.26 -15.10 0.68
N GLN A 69 -8.08 -15.71 0.79
CA GLN A 69 -7.11 -15.36 1.82
C GLN A 69 -6.67 -13.88 1.72
N LEU A 70 -6.38 -13.39 0.50
CA LEU A 70 -6.02 -11.98 0.28
C LEU A 70 -7.16 -11.02 0.66
N ARG A 71 -8.41 -11.36 0.34
CA ARG A 71 -9.58 -10.58 0.75
C ARG A 71 -9.75 -10.56 2.27
N THR A 72 -9.46 -11.67 2.94
CA THR A 72 -9.48 -11.75 4.40
C THR A 72 -8.47 -10.78 5.01
N TRP A 73 -7.23 -10.74 4.49
CA TRP A 73 -6.23 -9.79 4.94
C TRP A 73 -6.57 -8.34 4.60
N LEU A 74 -7.16 -8.08 3.43
CA LEU A 74 -7.63 -6.75 3.07
C LEU A 74 -8.71 -6.25 4.03
N SER A 75 -9.65 -7.13 4.40
CA SER A 75 -10.67 -6.84 5.41
C SER A 75 -10.04 -6.51 6.76
N ALA A 76 -9.10 -7.33 7.23
CA ALA A 76 -8.35 -7.09 8.47
C ALA A 76 -7.64 -5.72 8.45
N ALA A 77 -6.90 -5.40 7.38
CA ALA A 77 -6.22 -4.12 7.22
C ALA A 77 -7.19 -2.92 7.20
N ASN A 78 -8.35 -3.07 6.57
CA ASN A 78 -9.39 -2.04 6.54
C ASN A 78 -10.02 -1.80 7.93
N ILE A 79 -10.23 -2.87 8.70
CA ILE A 79 -10.68 -2.78 10.09
C ILE A 79 -9.63 -2.02 10.92
N SER A 80 -8.36 -2.44 10.85
CA SER A 80 -7.25 -1.77 11.54
C SER A 80 -7.18 -0.27 11.20
N ARG A 81 -7.33 0.09 9.93
CA ARG A 81 -7.30 1.49 9.49
C ARG A 81 -8.39 2.33 10.16
N GLY A 82 -9.62 1.82 10.22
CA GLY A 82 -10.73 2.51 10.90
C GLY A 82 -10.48 2.69 12.40
N GLN A 83 -9.68 1.81 12.99
CA GLN A 83 -9.36 1.83 14.42
C GLN A 83 -8.23 2.82 14.78
N ILE A 84 -7.36 3.20 13.84
CA ILE A 84 -6.17 4.04 14.13
C ILE A 84 -6.52 5.35 14.86
N GLN A 85 -7.63 5.99 14.50
CA GLN A 85 -8.02 7.25 15.13
C GLN A 85 -8.45 7.07 16.61
N HIS A 86 -8.87 5.86 17.00
CA HIS A 86 -9.43 5.57 18.32
C HIS A 86 -8.39 5.04 19.32
N PHE A 87 -7.41 4.25 18.87
CA PHE A 87 -6.44 3.61 19.77
C PHE A 87 -5.15 4.42 19.97
N THR A 88 -4.99 5.52 19.23
CA THR A 88 -3.69 6.17 19.17
C THR A 88 -3.78 7.68 19.38
N SER A 89 -3.76 8.08 20.66
CA SER A 89 -3.61 9.47 21.08
C SER A 89 -2.22 10.04 20.79
N ILE A 90 -1.22 9.16 20.58
CA ILE A 90 0.18 9.54 20.35
C ILE A 90 0.48 9.61 18.85
N ALA A 91 0.80 10.80 18.34
CA ALA A 91 1.02 11.04 16.91
C ALA A 91 2.11 10.14 16.26
N SER A 92 3.18 9.81 16.99
CA SER A 92 4.25 8.93 16.48
C SER A 92 3.78 7.50 16.27
N ILE A 93 2.99 6.95 17.20
CA ILE A 93 2.41 5.61 17.08
C ILE A 93 1.42 5.57 15.92
N ARG A 94 0.70 6.67 15.67
CA ARG A 94 -0.24 6.79 14.56
C ARG A 94 0.47 6.70 13.21
N THR A 95 1.64 7.34 13.14
CA THR A 95 2.50 7.31 11.96
C THR A 95 2.96 5.88 11.68
N LEU A 96 3.48 5.20 12.71
CA LEU A 96 3.88 3.80 12.63
C LEU A 96 2.73 2.87 12.21
N ALA A 97 1.53 3.07 12.76
CA ALA A 97 0.35 2.30 12.40
C ALA A 97 0.00 2.47 10.90
N TYR A 98 0.09 3.68 10.36
CA TYR A 98 -0.09 3.91 8.93
C TYR A 98 1.02 3.26 8.09
N ASP A 99 2.27 3.26 8.53
CA ASP A 99 3.37 2.60 7.81
C ASP A 99 3.17 1.08 7.75
N ILE A 100 2.72 0.46 8.85
CA ILE A 100 2.37 -0.99 8.89
C ILE A 100 1.25 -1.30 7.90
N LEU A 101 0.21 -0.47 7.86
CA LEU A 101 -0.90 -0.67 6.94
C LEU A 101 -0.50 -0.44 5.49
N GLU A 102 0.34 0.56 5.23
CA GLU A 102 0.88 0.81 3.89
C GLU A 102 1.61 -0.42 3.35
N GLU A 103 2.50 -1.00 4.16
CA GLU A 103 3.23 -2.23 3.84
C GLU A 103 2.31 -3.44 3.69
N ALA A 104 1.25 -3.54 4.52
CA ALA A 104 0.26 -4.60 4.40
C ALA A 104 -0.51 -4.50 3.08
N TYR A 105 -1.00 -3.32 2.71
CA TYR A 105 -1.65 -3.10 1.43
C TYR A 105 -0.71 -3.38 0.25
N ASP A 106 0.56 -2.96 0.31
CA ASP A 106 1.55 -3.30 -0.72
C ASP A 106 1.78 -4.79 -0.83
N THR A 107 1.83 -5.50 0.29
CA THR A 107 2.01 -6.95 0.31
C THR A 107 0.79 -7.67 -0.26
N ILE A 108 -0.42 -7.22 0.04
CA ILE A 108 -1.64 -7.76 -0.56
C ILE A 108 -1.62 -7.51 -2.07
N GLU A 109 -1.36 -6.27 -2.49
CA GLU A 109 -1.32 -5.87 -3.90
C GLU A 109 -0.30 -6.69 -4.69
N TRP A 110 0.89 -6.90 -4.12
CA TRP A 110 1.95 -7.73 -4.70
C TRP A 110 1.52 -9.19 -4.87
N ASN A 111 0.77 -9.71 -3.90
CA ASN A 111 0.35 -11.11 -3.88
C ASN A 111 -0.88 -11.39 -4.74
N ILE A 112 -1.54 -10.38 -5.32
CA ILE A 112 -2.56 -10.61 -6.34
C ILE A 112 -1.85 -11.16 -7.56
N PRO A 113 -2.01 -12.47 -7.88
CA PRO A 113 -1.19 -13.10 -8.89
C PRO A 113 -1.52 -12.50 -10.27
N LEU A 114 -0.49 -12.16 -11.04
CA LEU A 114 -0.61 -11.92 -12.47
C LEU A 114 -0.30 -13.21 -13.24
N LEU A 115 0.55 -14.09 -12.68
CA LEU A 115 0.92 -15.38 -13.25
C LEU A 115 0.95 -16.49 -12.16
N PRO A 116 0.69 -17.77 -12.51
CA PRO A 116 0.64 -18.89 -11.56
C PRO A 116 1.95 -19.19 -10.81
N SER A 117 3.07 -18.59 -11.22
CA SER A 117 4.42 -18.87 -10.71
C SER A 117 5.00 -17.72 -9.89
N ASP A 118 4.22 -16.68 -9.62
CA ASP A 118 4.72 -15.50 -8.91
C ASP A 118 5.03 -15.84 -7.43
N PRO A 119 6.18 -15.37 -6.90
CA PRO A 119 6.58 -15.64 -5.52
C PRO A 119 5.67 -14.90 -4.53
N ILE A 120 5.13 -15.64 -3.54
CA ILE A 120 4.27 -15.10 -2.49
C ILE A 120 5.11 -14.41 -1.41
N ARG A 121 4.76 -13.15 -1.11
CA ARG A 121 5.32 -12.36 -0.01
C ARG A 121 4.55 -12.59 1.28
N ARG A 122 5.27 -12.72 2.40
CA ARG A 122 4.65 -12.85 3.73
C ARG A 122 4.10 -11.51 4.22
N MET A 123 2.98 -11.57 4.91
CA MET A 123 2.33 -10.40 5.53
C MET A 123 3.20 -9.83 6.65
N PRO A 124 3.22 -8.49 6.86
CA PRO A 124 4.05 -7.88 7.89
C PRO A 124 3.60 -8.31 9.29
N SER A 125 4.55 -8.54 10.20
CA SER A 125 4.29 -9.02 11.56
C SER A 125 3.51 -8.04 12.44
N GLY A 126 3.39 -6.78 12.02
CA GLY A 126 2.61 -5.75 12.71
C GLY A 126 1.11 -5.85 12.49
N LEU A 127 0.64 -6.69 11.55
CA LEU A 127 -0.78 -6.89 11.26
C LEU A 127 -1.18 -8.34 11.56
N SER A 128 -2.11 -8.51 12.50
CA SER A 128 -2.71 -9.80 12.81
C SER A 128 -3.85 -10.14 11.85
N ALA A 129 -4.19 -11.43 11.73
CA ALA A 129 -5.29 -11.90 10.87
C ALA A 129 -6.69 -11.38 11.30
N ASP A 130 -6.84 -10.98 12.55
CA ASP A 130 -8.07 -10.40 13.11
C ASP A 130 -8.17 -8.87 12.90
N GLY A 131 -7.17 -8.25 12.27
CA GLY A 131 -7.11 -6.79 12.10
C GLY A 131 -6.60 -6.05 13.34
N SER A 132 -6.02 -6.74 14.31
CA SER A 132 -5.28 -6.06 15.39
C SER A 132 -3.89 -5.59 14.92
N LEU A 133 -3.49 -4.40 15.35
CA LEU A 133 -2.15 -3.85 15.10
C LEU A 133 -1.23 -4.13 16.28
N GLN A 134 -0.15 -4.88 16.03
CA GLN A 134 0.87 -5.18 17.03
C GLN A 134 1.93 -4.08 17.06
N LEU A 135 1.63 -3.03 17.82
CA LEU A 135 2.48 -1.86 18.00
C LEU A 135 3.47 -2.11 19.16
N GLY A 136 4.29 -3.16 19.04
CA GLY A 136 5.26 -3.56 20.07
C GLY A 136 6.52 -2.68 20.08
N THR A 137 6.98 -2.29 21.28
CA THR A 137 8.06 -1.33 21.56
C THR A 137 9.50 -1.76 21.17
N GLY A 138 9.72 -2.78 20.32
CA GLY A 138 11.09 -3.25 20.12
C GLY A 138 11.39 -4.31 19.07
N GLN A 139 10.53 -4.57 18.08
CA GLN A 139 10.80 -5.65 17.12
C GLN A 139 10.26 -5.41 15.71
N PHE A 140 10.37 -4.18 15.21
CA PHE A 140 10.43 -3.99 13.76
C PHE A 140 11.85 -4.33 13.32
N ILE A 141 12.08 -5.62 13.04
CA ILE A 141 13.16 -6.00 12.13
C ILE A 141 12.77 -5.36 10.81
N ALA A 142 13.33 -4.18 10.54
CA ALA A 142 13.36 -3.61 9.21
C ALA A 142 13.77 -4.75 8.28
N ALA A 143 12.90 -5.11 7.34
CA ALA A 143 13.34 -5.94 6.22
C ALA A 143 14.62 -5.26 5.69
N PRO A 144 15.75 -5.98 5.59
CA PRO A 144 16.99 -5.35 5.20
C PRO A 144 16.74 -4.64 3.88
N HIS A 145 16.90 -3.32 3.91
CA HIS A 145 17.00 -2.48 2.74
C HIS A 145 17.93 -3.25 1.80
N LYS A 146 17.40 -3.73 0.66
CA LYS A 146 18.21 -4.35 -0.38
C LYS A 146 19.19 -3.29 -0.85
N ASN A 147 20.34 -3.21 -0.18
CA ASN A 147 21.53 -2.64 -0.75
C ASN A 147 21.77 -3.46 -2.01
N GLN A 148 21.57 -2.82 -3.16
CA GLN A 148 22.16 -3.21 -4.41
C GLN A 148 23.69 -3.16 -4.25
N SER A 149 24.29 -4.13 -3.54
CA SER A 149 25.68 -4.48 -3.78
C SER A 149 25.67 -5.43 -4.97
N SER A 150 25.73 -4.85 -6.16
CA SER A 150 26.13 -5.53 -7.39
C SER A 150 27.47 -6.23 -7.10
N GLY A 151 27.41 -7.52 -6.82
CA GLY A 151 28.58 -8.38 -6.68
C GLY A 151 29.18 -8.62 -8.05
N TYR A 152 29.97 -7.66 -8.54
CA TYR A 152 30.87 -7.90 -9.65
C TYR A 152 32.00 -8.79 -9.13
N ILE A 153 31.94 -10.08 -9.45
CA ILE A 153 33.07 -11.01 -9.26
C ILE A 153 33.97 -10.80 -10.48
N PRO A 154 35.17 -10.19 -10.34
CA PRO A 154 36.09 -10.11 -11.47
C PRO A 154 36.54 -11.52 -11.85
N PRO A 155 36.69 -11.84 -13.16
CA PRO A 155 37.19 -13.14 -13.58
C PRO A 155 38.64 -13.32 -13.12
N THR A 156 38.88 -14.40 -12.39
CA THR A 156 40.23 -14.89 -12.07
C THR A 156 40.92 -15.29 -13.38
N ILE A 157 41.97 -14.56 -13.74
CA ILE A 157 42.81 -14.89 -14.89
C ILE A 157 43.79 -15.97 -14.43
N THR A 158 43.57 -17.21 -14.88
CA THR A 158 44.51 -18.32 -14.70
C THR A 158 45.71 -18.12 -15.64
N PRO A 159 46.95 -18.02 -15.15
CA PRO A 159 48.11 -18.03 -16.03
C PRO A 159 48.33 -19.43 -16.60
N ALA A 160 48.44 -19.51 -17.93
CA ALA A 160 48.82 -20.73 -18.63
C ALA A 160 50.28 -21.07 -18.32
N HIS A 161 50.52 -22.33 -17.96
CA HIS A 161 51.82 -22.98 -17.95
C HIS A 161 51.77 -24.18 -18.89
#